data_AF-W2CBT3-F1
#
_entry.id   AF-W2CBT3-F1
#
_cell.length_a   1.000
_cell.length_b   1.000
_cell.length_c   1.000
_cell.angle_alpha   90.00
_cell.angle_beta   90.00
_cell.angle_gamma   90.00
#
_symmetry.space_group_name_H-M   'P 1'
#
loop_
_entity.id
_entity.type
_entity.pdbx_description
1 polymer ?
#
loop_
_entity_poly.entity_id
_entity_poly.type
_entity_poly.pdbx_seq_one_letter_code
_entity_poly.pdbx_strand_id
1 'polypeptide(L)'
;MNLKRIIAAGILLTSLAACVEKRSNKSGIAPGWVAFDYTAELIERSGTAMEYLRRFNCYLEQTSQAGRDSVDRLYFSRVKILCAYTSPPTWTLNLRERYGNERTITVYAEHVLGHTVGVTWTVVSEGLGTKYGRPTDRSVDTFHVSARGDGAWVVKHSGHDREFTDASTWTVRFDHSGAIQLEGSGTRTSIAKPALHVAYTIESPLLYRPNPARDTYNLGDGLLRIVATGDSRVPEESTVKALGNEYVQIYYGRWQDKAMRRSAIEL
;
A
#
# COMPACT_ATOMS: atom_id res chain seq x y z
N MET A 1 -3.69 7.75 -47.66
CA MET A 1 -3.53 7.86 -46.20
C MET A 1 -4.86 8.30 -45.59
N ASN A 2 -5.33 7.59 -44.56
CA ASN A 2 -6.22 8.03 -43.47
C ASN A 2 -7.67 8.51 -43.72
N LEU A 3 -8.59 7.55 -43.62
CA LEU A 3 -9.87 7.73 -42.90
C LEU A 3 -10.02 6.66 -41.79
N LYS A 4 -9.47 5.46 -42.02
CA LYS A 4 -9.37 4.38 -41.02
C LYS A 4 -8.43 4.68 -39.84
N ARG A 5 -7.38 5.51 -40.01
CA ARG A 5 -6.55 5.98 -38.87
C ARG A 5 -7.22 7.11 -38.07
N ILE A 6 -8.20 7.82 -38.64
CA ILE A 6 -8.97 8.85 -37.92
C ILE A 6 -10.03 8.18 -37.03
N ILE A 7 -10.62 7.06 -37.48
CA ILE A 7 -11.56 6.26 -36.68
C ILE A 7 -10.81 5.44 -35.60
N ALA A 8 -9.61 4.94 -35.89
CA ALA A 8 -8.74 4.31 -34.88
C ALA A 8 -8.20 5.31 -33.84
N ALA A 9 -8.09 6.60 -34.20
CA ALA A 9 -7.86 7.72 -33.26
C ALA A 9 -9.16 8.25 -32.63
N GLY A 10 -10.34 7.76 -33.04
CA GLY A 10 -11.65 8.16 -32.49
C GLY A 10 -12.26 7.14 -31.51
N ILE A 11 -11.79 5.89 -31.54
CA ILE A 11 -12.33 4.77 -30.71
C ILE A 11 -11.37 4.37 -29.58
N LEU A 12 -10.10 4.80 -29.64
CA LEU A 12 -9.08 4.53 -28.60
C LEU A 12 -8.76 5.77 -27.74
N LEU A 13 -9.60 6.79 -27.81
CA LEU A 13 -9.29 8.15 -27.35
C LEU A 13 -10.41 8.77 -26.49
N THR A 14 -11.29 7.97 -25.88
CA THR A 14 -12.43 8.52 -25.11
C THR A 14 -12.61 7.94 -23.70
N SER A 15 -11.74 7.07 -23.20
CA SER A 15 -12.12 6.20 -22.06
C SER A 15 -11.58 6.51 -20.66
N LEU A 16 -10.80 7.57 -20.37
CA LEU A 16 -10.24 7.78 -19.01
C LEU A 16 -10.36 9.17 -18.35
N ALA A 17 -11.00 10.16 -18.99
CA ALA A 17 -11.00 11.56 -18.57
C ALA A 17 -12.07 11.97 -17.59
N ALA A 18 -11.69 12.11 -16.34
CA ALA A 18 -11.73 13.48 -15.82
C ALA A 18 -10.58 13.71 -14.84
N CYS A 19 -10.22 12.68 -14.06
CA CYS A 19 -9.06 12.72 -13.16
C CYS A 19 -7.84 12.01 -13.77
N VAL A 20 -8.01 10.80 -14.32
CA VAL A 20 -6.90 10.03 -14.92
C VAL A 20 -6.42 10.65 -16.24
N GLU A 21 -7.33 11.06 -17.13
CA GLU A 21 -6.92 11.71 -18.39
C GLU A 21 -6.50 13.16 -18.19
N LYS A 22 -6.88 13.86 -17.12
CA LYS A 22 -6.33 15.20 -16.84
C LYS A 22 -4.87 15.14 -16.39
N ARG A 23 -4.45 13.99 -15.84
CA ARG A 23 -3.06 13.65 -15.56
C ARG A 23 -2.36 13.05 -16.78
N SER A 24 -2.93 12.03 -17.44
CA SER A 24 -2.44 11.47 -18.71
C SER A 24 -2.31 12.50 -19.83
N ASN A 25 -3.24 13.45 -19.99
CA ASN A 25 -3.13 14.50 -21.02
C ASN A 25 -2.15 15.62 -20.63
N LYS A 26 -1.76 15.70 -19.35
CA LYS A 26 -0.66 16.57 -18.91
C LYS A 26 0.70 15.88 -18.97
N SER A 27 0.77 14.54 -18.94
CA SER A 27 2.03 13.78 -18.80
C SER A 27 2.26 12.64 -19.81
N GLY A 28 1.33 12.35 -20.72
CA GLY A 28 1.42 11.25 -21.69
C GLY A 28 1.30 9.83 -21.11
N ILE A 29 0.82 9.67 -19.87
CA ILE A 29 0.87 8.39 -19.12
C ILE A 29 -0.37 7.53 -19.36
N ALA A 30 -0.17 6.28 -19.77
CA ALA A 30 -1.27 5.40 -20.12
C ALA A 30 -2.19 5.03 -18.91
N PRO A 31 -3.51 4.94 -19.14
CA PRO A 31 -4.57 4.56 -18.19
C PRO A 31 -4.28 3.58 -17.05
N GLY A 32 -3.88 2.35 -17.42
CA GLY A 32 -3.58 1.27 -16.48
C GLY A 32 -2.39 1.60 -15.58
N TRP A 33 -1.49 2.47 -16.04
CA TRP A 33 -0.38 2.95 -15.24
C TRP A 33 -0.86 3.88 -14.13
N VAL A 34 -1.85 4.73 -14.39
CA VAL A 34 -2.43 5.60 -13.36
C VAL A 34 -3.19 4.78 -12.32
N ALA A 35 -3.95 3.76 -12.75
CA ALA A 35 -4.62 2.84 -11.83
C ALA A 35 -3.63 2.02 -10.99
N PHE A 36 -2.51 1.58 -11.59
CA PHE A 36 -1.41 0.95 -10.87
C PHE A 36 -0.75 1.91 -9.87
N ASP A 37 -0.41 3.13 -10.28
CA ASP A 37 0.26 4.14 -9.47
C ASP A 37 -0.54 4.50 -8.21
N TYR A 38 -1.88 4.61 -8.33
CA TYR A 38 -2.76 4.78 -7.16
C TYR A 38 -2.82 3.54 -6.26
N THR A 39 -2.78 2.35 -6.85
CA THR A 39 -2.79 1.09 -6.08
C THR A 39 -1.46 0.89 -5.35
N ALA A 40 -0.34 1.19 -6.00
CA ALA A 40 1.00 1.11 -5.46
C ALA A 40 1.18 2.06 -4.28
N GLU A 41 0.72 3.31 -4.38
CA GLU A 41 0.77 4.27 -3.28
C GLU A 41 0.08 3.74 -2.01
N LEU A 42 -1.13 3.16 -2.15
CA LEU A 42 -1.84 2.55 -1.02
C LEU A 42 -1.04 1.39 -0.42
N ILE A 43 -0.56 0.46 -1.26
CA ILE A 43 0.17 -0.71 -0.79
C ILE A 43 1.49 -0.31 -0.09
N GLU A 44 2.23 0.65 -0.63
CA GLU A 44 3.47 1.17 -0.03
C GLU A 44 3.18 1.81 1.34
N ARG A 45 2.19 2.70 1.40
CA ARG A 45 1.76 3.38 2.63
C ARG A 45 1.40 2.40 3.75
N SER A 46 0.66 1.35 3.39
CA SER A 46 0.24 0.29 4.32
C SER A 46 1.37 -0.67 4.67
N GLY A 47 2.24 -1.01 3.72
CA GLY A 47 3.41 -1.85 3.93
C GLY A 47 4.35 -1.26 5.00
N THR A 48 4.61 0.04 4.92
CA THR A 48 5.41 0.75 5.94
C THR A 48 4.77 0.65 7.33
N ALA A 49 3.44 0.79 7.46
CA ALA A 49 2.77 0.62 8.76
C ALA A 49 2.96 -0.80 9.31
N MET A 50 2.82 -1.82 8.47
CA MET A 50 2.98 -3.22 8.85
C MET A 50 4.41 -3.56 9.25
N GLU A 51 5.40 -2.96 8.59
CA GLU A 51 6.78 -3.08 9.02
C GLU A 51 6.98 -2.53 10.43
N TYR A 52 6.59 -1.27 10.67
CA TYR A 52 6.81 -0.65 11.98
C TYR A 52 6.09 -1.43 13.07
N LEU A 53 4.89 -1.94 12.78
CA LEU A 53 4.18 -2.84 13.69
C LEU A 53 4.96 -4.14 13.94
N ARG A 54 5.59 -4.74 12.93
CA ARG A 54 6.46 -5.93 13.10
C ARG A 54 7.66 -5.63 13.98
N ARG A 55 8.38 -4.55 13.70
CA ARG A 55 9.52 -4.09 14.53
C ARG A 55 9.07 -3.87 15.98
N PHE A 56 7.88 -3.30 16.16
CA PHE A 56 7.30 -3.02 17.47
C PHE A 56 6.88 -4.31 18.18
N ASN A 57 6.32 -5.28 17.47
CA ASN A 57 6.03 -6.61 18.02
C ASN A 57 7.31 -7.29 18.52
N CYS A 58 8.41 -7.24 17.75
CA CYS A 58 9.71 -7.76 18.20
C CYS A 58 10.23 -7.06 19.46
N TYR A 59 9.96 -5.76 19.63
CA TYR A 59 10.28 -5.00 20.84
C TYR A 59 9.46 -5.48 22.04
N LEU A 60 8.16 -5.73 21.86
CA LEU A 60 7.29 -6.24 22.92
C LEU A 60 7.58 -7.70 23.31
N GLU A 61 8.11 -8.51 22.40
CA GLU A 61 8.56 -9.89 22.67
C GLU A 61 9.79 -9.95 23.58
N GLN A 62 10.55 -8.85 23.71
CA GLN A 62 11.73 -8.82 24.57
C GLN A 62 11.33 -8.79 26.05
N THR A 63 11.66 -9.86 26.76
CA THR A 63 11.39 -10.00 28.20
C THR A 63 12.40 -9.27 29.08
N SER A 64 13.61 -9.00 28.58
CA SER A 64 14.68 -8.30 29.30
C SER A 64 14.84 -6.84 28.87
N GLN A 65 15.32 -5.98 29.78
CA GLN A 65 15.62 -4.59 29.44
C GLN A 65 16.72 -4.48 28.39
N ALA A 66 17.79 -5.26 28.52
CA ALA A 66 18.88 -5.28 27.53
C ALA A 66 18.39 -5.72 26.14
N GLY A 67 17.46 -6.67 26.06
CA GLY A 67 16.81 -7.07 24.81
C GLY A 67 16.01 -5.93 24.20
N ARG A 68 15.17 -5.27 25.00
CA ARG A 68 14.40 -4.08 24.56
C ARG A 68 15.30 -2.97 24.06
N ASP A 69 16.36 -2.63 24.79
CA ASP A 69 17.35 -1.61 24.40
C ASP A 69 18.07 -1.97 23.09
N SER A 70 18.37 -3.25 22.87
CA SER A 70 18.99 -3.73 21.62
C SER A 70 18.05 -3.56 20.43
N VAL A 71 16.78 -3.93 20.58
CA VAL A 71 15.77 -3.78 19.53
C VAL A 71 15.46 -2.30 19.25
N ASP A 72 15.39 -1.48 20.29
CA ASP A 72 15.21 -0.03 20.20
C ASP A 72 16.33 0.63 19.39
N ARG A 73 17.59 0.32 19.71
CA ARG A 73 18.74 0.80 18.93
C ARG A 73 18.72 0.33 17.48
N LEU A 74 18.28 -0.92 17.24
CA LEU A 74 18.28 -1.52 15.91
C LEU A 74 17.21 -0.91 14.99
N TYR A 75 15.99 -0.72 15.50
CA TYR A 75 14.82 -0.38 14.67
C TYR A 75 14.25 1.02 14.90
N PHE A 76 14.51 1.61 16.07
CA PHE A 76 13.81 2.79 16.57
C PHE A 76 14.74 3.94 16.95
N SER A 77 16.00 3.93 16.52
CA SER A 77 16.98 5.00 16.80
C SER A 77 16.54 6.41 16.37
N ARG A 78 15.53 6.52 15.48
CA ARG A 78 14.91 7.78 15.03
C ARG A 78 13.42 7.90 15.38
N VAL A 79 12.93 7.01 16.22
CA VAL A 79 11.51 6.88 16.58
C VAL A 79 11.38 7.08 18.08
N LYS A 80 10.44 7.92 18.49
CA LYS A 80 10.12 8.05 19.92
C LYS A 80 8.95 7.11 20.25
N ILE A 81 9.20 6.11 21.09
CA ILE A 81 8.15 5.24 21.64
C ILE A 81 7.60 5.87 22.91
N LEU A 82 6.32 6.22 22.92
CA LEU A 82 5.61 6.72 24.09
C LEU A 82 4.59 5.66 24.52
N CYS A 83 4.63 5.23 25.78
CA CYS A 83 3.65 4.30 26.34
C CYS A 83 2.73 5.06 27.29
N ALA A 84 1.43 5.02 27.03
CA ALA A 84 0.41 5.41 27.99
C ALA A 84 -0.19 4.13 28.59
N TYR A 85 -0.08 3.97 29.90
CA TYR A 85 -0.72 2.87 30.64
C TYR A 85 -2.22 3.13 30.79
N THR A 86 -2.91 3.32 29.67
CA THR A 86 -4.37 3.40 29.57
C THR A 86 -4.97 2.00 29.51
N SER A 87 -6.30 1.89 29.62
CA SER A 87 -7.03 0.65 29.33
C SER A 87 -7.89 0.89 28.08
N PRO A 88 -7.56 0.29 26.92
CA PRO A 88 -6.42 -0.60 26.67
C PRO A 88 -5.06 0.16 26.64
N PRO A 89 -3.93 -0.55 26.82
CA PRO A 89 -2.60 0.04 26.66
C PRO A 89 -2.41 0.66 25.28
N THR A 90 -1.84 1.87 25.25
CA THR A 90 -1.62 2.62 24.01
C THR A 90 -0.15 2.96 23.85
N TRP A 91 0.39 2.71 22.66
CA TRP A 91 1.73 3.14 22.28
C TRP A 91 1.69 4.08 21.10
N THR A 92 2.49 5.14 21.15
CA THR A 92 2.65 6.09 20.04
C THR A 92 4.08 6.06 19.56
N LEU A 93 4.26 5.81 18.26
CA LEU A 93 5.51 5.84 17.54
C LEU A 93 5.54 7.12 16.69
N ASN A 94 6.39 8.07 17.05
CA ASN A 94 6.61 9.28 16.24
C ASN A 94 7.77 9.06 15.29
N LEU A 95 7.46 8.99 13.99
CA LEU A 95 8.39 8.74 12.92
C LEU A 95 8.78 10.05 12.24
N ARG A 96 10.08 10.29 12.11
CA ARG A 96 10.61 11.33 11.22
C ARG A 96 11.01 10.70 9.90
N GLU A 97 10.14 10.81 8.92
CA GLU A 97 10.38 10.24 7.60
C GLU A 97 11.22 11.18 6.72
N ARG A 98 11.70 10.66 5.59
CA ARG A 98 12.47 11.44 4.61
C ARG A 98 11.62 12.63 4.12
N TYR A 99 12.29 13.73 3.81
CA TYR A 99 11.69 15.00 3.36
C TYR A 99 10.91 15.81 4.40
N GLY A 100 11.10 15.53 5.70
CA GLY A 100 10.51 16.33 6.79
C GLY A 100 9.05 16.01 7.08
N ASN A 101 8.54 14.89 6.53
CA ASN A 101 7.23 14.36 6.88
C ASN A 101 7.31 13.69 8.26
N GLU A 102 6.40 14.05 9.15
CA GLU A 102 6.22 13.38 10.44
C GLU A 102 4.99 12.48 10.35
N ARG A 103 5.18 11.21 10.68
CA ARG A 103 4.10 10.22 10.77
C ARG A 103 3.97 9.75 12.20
N THR A 104 2.74 9.64 12.67
CA THR A 104 2.41 9.10 13.98
C THR A 104 1.74 7.75 13.78
N ILE A 105 2.27 6.69 14.40
CA ILE A 105 1.62 5.39 14.45
C ILE A 105 1.20 5.12 15.90
N THR A 106 -0.09 5.02 16.13
CA THR A 106 -0.68 4.68 17.42
C THR A 106 -1.14 3.23 17.40
N VAL A 107 -0.66 2.43 18.35
CA VAL A 107 -0.97 1.01 18.49
C VAL A 107 -1.78 0.81 19.76
N TYR A 108 -2.95 0.21 19.60
CA TYR A 108 -3.83 -0.26 20.67
C TYR A 108 -3.81 -1.78 20.68
N ALA A 109 -3.47 -2.40 21.81
CA ALA A 109 -3.54 -3.85 21.96
C ALA A 109 -4.77 -4.25 22.78
N GLU A 110 -5.55 -5.21 22.29
CA GLU A 110 -6.75 -5.69 23.01
C GLU A 110 -6.41 -6.57 24.24
N HIS A 111 -5.18 -7.11 24.32
CA HIS A 111 -4.73 -7.98 25.42
C HIS A 111 -3.35 -7.62 25.97
N VAL A 112 -3.11 -8.03 27.23
CA VAL A 112 -1.90 -7.77 28.02
C VAL A 112 -0.69 -8.49 27.44
N LEU A 113 0.45 -7.79 27.46
CA LEU A 113 1.77 -8.24 27.01
C LEU A 113 2.14 -9.62 27.59
N GLY A 114 2.58 -10.54 26.73
CA GLY A 114 3.19 -11.81 27.15
C GLY A 114 3.12 -12.95 26.13
N HIS A 115 2.12 -12.94 25.24
CA HIS A 115 1.98 -13.93 24.17
C HIS A 115 1.52 -13.26 22.89
N THR A 116 2.30 -13.39 21.80
CA THR A 116 2.03 -12.73 20.50
C THR A 116 1.10 -13.53 19.58
N VAL A 117 0.79 -14.79 19.94
CA VAL A 117 -0.17 -15.63 19.20
C VAL A 117 -1.59 -15.27 19.62
N GLY A 118 -2.45 -14.92 18.66
CA GLY A 118 -3.84 -14.55 18.92
C GLY A 118 -4.04 -13.11 19.40
N VAL A 119 -2.99 -12.28 19.36
CA VAL A 119 -3.11 -10.84 19.67
C VAL A 119 -3.80 -10.12 18.51
N THR A 120 -4.73 -9.26 18.88
CA THR A 120 -5.33 -8.28 17.98
C THR A 120 -4.83 -6.89 18.34
N TRP A 121 -4.39 -6.16 17.31
CA TRP A 121 -4.02 -4.76 17.40
C TRP A 121 -4.98 -3.92 16.55
N THR A 122 -5.29 -2.74 17.06
CA THR A 122 -5.76 -1.64 16.23
C THR A 122 -4.60 -0.67 16.06
N VAL A 123 -4.22 -0.40 14.82
CA VAL A 123 -3.11 0.50 14.48
C VAL A 123 -3.67 1.66 13.69
N VAL A 124 -3.47 2.87 14.19
CA VAL A 124 -3.86 4.11 13.54
C VAL A 124 -2.60 4.83 13.09
N SER A 125 -2.48 5.06 11.80
CA SER A 125 -1.35 5.73 11.17
C SER A 125 -1.82 7.06 10.60
N GLU A 126 -1.26 8.14 11.12
CA GLU A 126 -1.62 9.51 10.75
C GLU A 126 -0.39 10.29 10.30
N GLY A 127 -0.60 11.32 9.49
CA GLY A 127 0.45 12.28 9.21
C GLY A 127 1.33 11.97 8.00
N LEU A 128 1.09 10.85 7.30
CA LEU A 128 1.85 10.58 6.07
C LEU A 128 1.38 11.53 4.96
N GLY A 129 2.32 12.22 4.34
CA GLY A 129 2.06 12.98 3.11
C GLY A 129 1.66 12.04 1.98
N THR A 130 0.73 12.48 1.13
CA THR A 130 0.34 11.71 -0.05
C THR A 130 1.15 12.13 -1.27
N LYS A 131 1.37 11.22 -2.20
CA LYS A 131 2.19 11.47 -3.41
C LYS A 131 1.60 12.57 -4.29
N TYR A 132 0.27 12.78 -4.19
CA TYR A 132 -0.48 13.76 -5.00
C TYR A 132 -1.10 14.91 -4.21
N GLY A 133 -1.06 14.84 -2.87
CA GLY A 133 -1.59 15.89 -2.01
C GLY A 133 -0.71 17.12 -1.95
N ARG A 134 -1.28 18.20 -1.45
CA ARG A 134 -0.49 19.35 -1.00
C ARG A 134 0.43 18.94 0.14
N PRO A 135 1.54 19.65 0.38
CA PRO A 135 2.43 19.38 1.50
C PRO A 135 1.79 19.42 2.89
N THR A 136 0.55 19.90 3.02
CA THR A 136 -0.26 19.91 4.26
C THR A 136 -1.29 18.78 4.35
N ASP A 137 -1.58 18.10 3.24
CA ASP A 137 -2.56 17.03 3.22
C ASP A 137 -1.94 15.77 3.85
N ARG A 138 -2.73 15.09 4.69
CA ARG A 138 -2.27 13.95 5.49
C ARG A 138 -3.25 12.80 5.33
N SER A 139 -2.73 11.60 5.11
CA SER A 139 -3.56 10.40 5.15
C SER A 139 -3.80 9.96 6.60
N VAL A 140 -4.91 9.25 6.79
CA VAL A 140 -5.23 8.53 8.01
C VAL A 140 -5.61 7.11 7.63
N ASP A 141 -4.88 6.15 8.17
CA ASP A 141 -5.09 4.73 7.93
C ASP A 141 -5.30 3.99 9.24
N THR A 142 -6.38 3.23 9.31
CA THR A 142 -6.68 2.35 10.44
C THR A 142 -6.55 0.90 10.00
N PHE A 143 -5.79 0.12 10.75
CA PHE A 143 -5.56 -1.29 10.53
C PHE A 143 -6.03 -2.08 11.74
N HIS A 144 -6.90 -3.06 11.53
CA HIS A 144 -7.18 -4.11 12.50
C HIS A 144 -6.36 -5.33 12.12
N VAL A 145 -5.40 -5.68 12.96
CA VAL A 145 -4.39 -6.72 12.71
C VAL A 145 -4.60 -7.85 13.70
N SER A 146 -4.81 -9.07 13.21
CA SER A 146 -4.90 -10.27 14.03
C SER A 146 -3.76 -11.22 13.69
N ALA A 147 -2.89 -11.51 14.66
CA ALA A 147 -1.82 -12.50 14.52
C ALA A 147 -2.38 -13.93 14.59
N ARG A 148 -2.19 -14.69 13.51
CA ARG A 148 -2.55 -16.11 13.44
C ARG A 148 -1.46 -16.99 14.05
N GLY A 149 -1.83 -18.19 14.49
CA GLY A 149 -0.91 -19.19 15.02
C GLY A 149 0.11 -19.74 14.02
N ASP A 150 -0.07 -19.51 12.72
CA ASP A 150 0.87 -19.90 11.66
C ASP A 150 1.85 -18.78 11.27
N GLY A 151 1.96 -17.73 12.10
CA GLY A 151 2.87 -16.60 11.90
C GLY A 151 2.40 -15.58 10.85
N ALA A 152 1.23 -15.77 10.25
CA ALA A 152 0.62 -14.81 9.33
C ALA A 152 -0.24 -13.78 10.08
N TRP A 153 -0.31 -12.56 9.58
CA TRP A 153 -1.21 -11.52 10.08
C TRP A 153 -2.37 -11.33 9.12
N VAL A 154 -3.60 -11.33 9.64
CA VAL A 154 -4.77 -10.90 8.89
C VAL A 154 -4.99 -9.43 9.20
N VAL A 155 -5.01 -8.61 8.15
CA VAL A 155 -5.09 -7.16 8.26
C VAL A 155 -6.35 -6.70 7.55
N LYS A 156 -7.25 -6.05 8.27
CA LYS A 156 -8.33 -5.27 7.68
C LYS A 156 -7.97 -3.81 7.76
N HIS A 157 -8.01 -3.12 6.64
CA HIS A 157 -7.65 -1.71 6.55
C HIS A 157 -8.82 -0.88 6.05
N SER A 158 -8.97 0.28 6.67
CA SER A 158 -9.81 1.37 6.21
C SER A 158 -9.01 2.64 6.33
N GLY A 159 -8.99 3.46 5.30
CA GLY A 159 -8.23 4.69 5.31
C GLY A 159 -8.83 5.74 4.42
N HIS A 160 -8.25 6.91 4.48
CA HIS A 160 -8.50 7.94 3.50
C HIS A 160 -7.30 8.86 3.39
N ASP A 161 -7.26 9.55 2.27
CA ASP A 161 -6.51 10.76 2.10
C ASP A 161 -7.41 11.83 1.47
N ARG A 162 -6.81 12.89 0.95
CA ARG A 162 -7.54 13.98 0.33
C ARG A 162 -8.34 13.55 -0.90
N GLU A 163 -7.82 12.60 -1.67
CA GLU A 163 -8.36 12.25 -2.97
C GLU A 163 -9.23 11.00 -2.89
N PHE A 164 -8.95 10.08 -1.97
CA PHE A 164 -9.57 8.77 -1.93
C PHE A 164 -9.98 8.30 -0.54
N THR A 165 -11.00 7.45 -0.52
CA THR A 165 -11.28 6.53 0.57
C THR A 165 -10.82 5.12 0.20
N ASP A 166 -10.27 4.41 1.17
CA ASP A 166 -9.61 3.12 0.98
C ASP A 166 -10.23 2.07 1.88
N ALA A 167 -10.35 0.85 1.36
CA ALA A 167 -10.72 -0.32 2.14
C ALA A 167 -9.99 -1.55 1.60
N SER A 168 -9.36 -2.34 2.47
CA SER A 168 -8.64 -3.52 2.01
C SER A 168 -8.59 -4.62 3.06
N THR A 169 -8.26 -5.81 2.61
CA THR A 169 -8.01 -6.97 3.46
C THR A 169 -6.83 -7.72 2.91
N TRP A 170 -5.84 -7.95 3.78
CA TRP A 170 -4.61 -8.62 3.44
C TRP A 170 -4.27 -9.75 4.40
N THR A 171 -3.53 -10.71 3.87
CA THR A 171 -2.71 -11.62 4.66
C THR A 171 -1.26 -11.20 4.48
N VAL A 172 -0.58 -10.93 5.58
CA VAL A 172 0.82 -10.50 5.61
C VAL A 172 1.66 -11.61 6.24
N ARG A 173 2.70 -12.05 5.56
CA ARG A 173 3.71 -12.97 6.11
C ARG A 173 5.07 -12.29 6.10
N PHE A 174 5.88 -12.61 7.11
CA PHE A 174 7.24 -12.13 7.23
C PHE A 174 8.20 -13.30 7.14
N ASP A 175 9.23 -13.18 6.31
CA ASP A 175 10.31 -14.15 6.30
C ASP A 175 11.43 -13.77 7.28
N HIS A 176 12.38 -14.69 7.46
CA HIS A 176 13.53 -14.50 8.35
C HIS A 176 14.46 -13.35 7.92
N SER A 177 14.42 -12.96 6.65
CA SER A 177 15.19 -11.82 6.14
C SER A 177 14.49 -10.47 6.38
N GLY A 178 13.25 -10.50 6.91
CA GLY A 178 12.40 -9.34 7.08
C GLY A 178 11.62 -8.97 5.81
N ALA A 179 11.65 -9.79 4.76
CA ALA A 179 10.82 -9.58 3.60
C ALA A 179 9.34 -9.82 3.93
N ILE A 180 8.50 -9.04 3.27
CA ILE A 180 7.06 -9.03 3.46
C ILE A 180 6.44 -9.72 2.24
N GLN A 181 5.64 -10.74 2.47
CA GLN A 181 4.75 -11.31 1.47
C GLN A 181 3.33 -10.82 1.75
N LEU A 182 2.75 -10.15 0.77
CA LEU A 182 1.42 -9.57 0.85
C LEU A 182 0.48 -10.29 -0.12
N GLU A 183 -0.63 -10.77 0.41
CA GLU A 183 -1.75 -11.34 -0.37
C GLU A 183 -3.04 -10.63 0.01
N GLY A 184 -4.00 -10.58 -0.90
CA GLY A 184 -5.33 -10.04 -0.61
C GLY A 184 -5.84 -9.07 -1.67
N SER A 185 -6.70 -8.15 -1.25
CA SER A 185 -7.43 -7.27 -2.16
C SER A 185 -7.84 -5.99 -1.47
N GLY A 186 -8.15 -4.98 -2.26
CA GLY A 186 -8.72 -3.75 -1.74
C GLY A 186 -9.36 -2.90 -2.79
N THR A 187 -9.89 -1.78 -2.33
CA THR A 187 -10.53 -0.76 -3.13
C THR A 187 -10.03 0.61 -2.71
N ARG A 188 -10.02 1.51 -3.70
CA ARG A 188 -9.69 2.92 -3.57
C ARG A 188 -10.70 3.71 -4.39
N THR A 189 -11.47 4.56 -3.72
CA THR A 189 -12.59 5.29 -4.32
C THR A 189 -12.34 6.79 -4.23
N SER A 190 -12.31 7.46 -5.39
CA SER A 190 -12.15 8.91 -5.47
C SER A 190 -13.32 9.61 -4.81
N ILE A 191 -13.01 10.60 -3.98
CA ILE A 191 -13.98 11.49 -3.34
C ILE A 191 -14.55 12.48 -4.37
N ALA A 192 -13.73 12.88 -5.34
CA ALA A 192 -14.16 13.77 -6.42
C ALA A 192 -15.18 13.08 -7.33
N LYS A 193 -16.13 13.87 -7.86
CA LYS A 193 -17.16 13.42 -8.80
C LYS A 193 -16.85 13.87 -10.24
N PRO A 194 -17.05 13.01 -11.26
CA PRO A 194 -17.50 11.62 -11.16
C PRO A 194 -16.46 10.72 -10.48
N ALA A 195 -16.94 9.77 -9.67
CA ALA A 195 -16.07 8.92 -8.86
C ALA A 195 -15.32 7.91 -9.73
N LEU A 196 -14.03 7.77 -9.44
CA LEU A 196 -13.19 6.66 -9.89
C LEU A 196 -13.13 5.62 -8.78
N HIS A 197 -13.53 4.39 -9.09
CA HIS A 197 -13.39 3.23 -8.22
C HIS A 197 -12.29 2.34 -8.78
N VAL A 198 -11.23 2.13 -8.00
CA VAL A 198 -10.15 1.20 -8.31
C VAL A 198 -10.29 0.02 -7.36
N ALA A 199 -10.49 -1.18 -7.88
CA ALA A 199 -10.46 -2.42 -7.13
C ALA A 199 -9.22 -3.21 -7.56
N TYR A 200 -8.48 -3.77 -6.62
CA TYR A 200 -7.33 -4.62 -6.92
C TYR A 200 -7.40 -5.96 -6.20
N THR A 201 -6.80 -6.97 -6.81
CA THR A 201 -6.61 -8.32 -6.25
C THR A 201 -5.17 -8.72 -6.49
N ILE A 202 -4.49 -9.16 -5.44
CA ILE A 202 -3.16 -9.76 -5.53
C ILE A 202 -3.37 -11.22 -5.92
N GLU A 203 -3.11 -11.53 -7.20
CA GLU A 203 -3.28 -12.88 -7.77
C GLU A 203 -2.09 -13.79 -7.47
N SER A 204 -0.90 -13.20 -7.30
CA SER A 204 0.31 -13.86 -6.79
C SER A 204 0.93 -12.96 -5.73
N PRO A 205 1.40 -13.50 -4.58
CA PRO A 205 1.87 -12.71 -3.45
C PRO A 205 2.88 -11.64 -3.88
N LEU A 206 2.68 -10.41 -3.43
CA LEU A 206 3.65 -9.34 -3.63
C LEU A 206 4.77 -9.48 -2.62
N LEU A 207 5.99 -9.61 -3.11
CA LEU A 207 7.17 -9.75 -2.27
C LEU A 207 7.90 -8.41 -2.16
N TYR A 208 7.94 -7.85 -0.96
CA TYR A 208 8.70 -6.63 -0.65
C TYR A 208 9.94 -7.01 0.16
N ARG A 209 11.13 -6.65 -0.34
CA ARG A 209 12.39 -6.93 0.34
C ARG A 209 12.95 -5.67 1.01
N PRO A 210 13.49 -5.75 2.24
CA PRO A 210 14.10 -4.60 2.88
C PRO A 210 15.28 -4.07 2.06
N ASN A 211 15.41 -2.75 2.00
CA ASN A 211 16.54 -2.02 1.43
C ASN A 211 17.21 -1.18 2.54
N PRO A 212 18.16 -1.77 3.29
CA PRO A 212 18.75 -1.12 4.46
C PRO A 212 19.48 0.19 4.12
N ALA A 213 20.05 0.28 2.92
CA ALA A 213 20.76 1.49 2.47
C ALA A 213 19.82 2.69 2.30
N ARG A 214 18.54 2.43 2.02
CA ARG A 214 17.53 3.47 1.80
C ARG A 214 16.46 3.54 2.89
N ASP A 215 16.48 2.63 3.87
CA ASP A 215 15.41 2.51 4.86
C ASP A 215 14.03 2.44 4.16
N THR A 216 13.97 1.67 3.06
CA THR A 216 12.79 1.44 2.22
C THR A 216 12.62 -0.06 1.95
N TYR A 217 11.58 -0.43 1.20
CA TYR A 217 11.41 -1.78 0.64
C TYR A 217 11.43 -1.71 -0.88
N ASN A 218 12.07 -2.68 -1.52
CA ASN A 218 12.03 -2.84 -2.97
C ASN A 218 10.98 -3.88 -3.33
N LEU A 219 10.13 -3.57 -4.31
CA LEU A 219 9.21 -4.54 -4.88
C LEU A 219 10.00 -5.60 -5.66
N GLY A 220 9.83 -6.85 -5.23
CA GLY A 220 10.33 -8.05 -5.85
C GLY A 220 9.36 -8.56 -6.92
N ASP A 221 8.81 -9.74 -6.69
CA ASP A 221 7.91 -10.43 -7.63
C ASP A 221 6.46 -10.33 -7.14
N GLY A 222 5.52 -10.59 -8.05
CA GLY A 222 4.10 -10.74 -7.76
C GLY A 222 3.20 -10.29 -8.91
N LEU A 223 1.90 -10.53 -8.74
CA LEU A 223 0.90 -10.30 -9.77
C LEU A 223 -0.31 -9.60 -9.16
N LEU A 224 -0.67 -8.44 -9.69
CA LEU A 224 -1.89 -7.73 -9.34
C LEU A 224 -2.84 -7.70 -10.53
N ARG A 225 -4.12 -7.88 -10.25
CA ARG A 225 -5.20 -7.51 -11.16
C ARG A 225 -5.86 -6.25 -10.63
N ILE A 226 -6.08 -5.27 -11.49
CA ILE A 226 -6.68 -3.98 -11.16
C ILE A 226 -7.88 -3.75 -12.09
N VAL A 227 -9.02 -3.41 -11.51
CA VAL A 227 -10.25 -3.06 -12.22
C VAL A 227 -10.59 -1.62 -11.86
N ALA A 228 -10.63 -0.75 -12.85
CA ALA A 228 -11.00 0.64 -12.71
C ALA A 228 -12.40 0.89 -13.29
N THR A 229 -13.30 1.46 -12.50
CA THR A 229 -14.69 1.73 -12.88
C THR A 229 -15.03 3.19 -12.58
N GLY A 230 -15.72 3.87 -13.50
CA GLY A 230 -16.26 5.21 -13.30
C GLY A 230 -17.79 5.26 -13.37
N ASP A 231 -18.40 6.33 -12.88
CA ASP A 231 -19.86 6.51 -12.69
C ASP A 231 -20.77 6.21 -13.91
N SER A 232 -20.24 6.08 -15.13
CA SER A 232 -21.04 5.86 -16.35
C SER A 232 -20.37 4.99 -17.42
N ARG A 233 -19.40 4.15 -17.06
CA ARG A 233 -18.54 3.46 -18.04
C ARG A 233 -18.36 1.97 -17.76
N VAL A 234 -18.06 1.23 -18.84
CA VAL A 234 -17.63 -0.17 -18.77
C VAL A 234 -16.33 -0.25 -17.94
N PRO A 235 -16.22 -1.17 -16.97
CA PRO A 235 -15.00 -1.35 -16.21
C PRO A 235 -13.80 -1.64 -17.12
N GLU A 236 -12.67 -0.98 -16.86
CA GLU A 236 -11.40 -1.28 -17.52
C GLU A 236 -10.55 -2.18 -16.61
N GLU A 237 -10.08 -3.29 -17.17
CA GLU A 237 -9.24 -4.25 -16.46
C GLU A 237 -7.78 -4.10 -16.90
N SER A 238 -6.86 -4.12 -15.94
CA SER A 238 -5.41 -4.14 -16.16
C SER A 238 -4.78 -5.21 -15.27
N THR A 239 -3.89 -6.01 -15.85
CA THR A 239 -3.04 -6.92 -15.08
C THR A 239 -1.64 -6.33 -14.96
N VAL A 240 -1.10 -6.30 -13.76
CA VAL A 240 0.24 -5.79 -13.46
C VAL A 240 1.10 -6.92 -12.94
N LYS A 241 2.19 -7.21 -13.65
CA LYS A 241 3.21 -8.16 -13.21
C LYS A 241 4.42 -7.40 -12.71
N ALA A 242 4.77 -7.58 -11.44
CA ALA A 242 6.04 -7.13 -10.89
C ALA A 242 7.14 -8.12 -11.33
N LEU A 243 8.28 -7.62 -11.78
CA LEU A 243 9.38 -8.42 -12.33
C LEU A 243 10.66 -8.39 -11.48
N GLY A 244 10.61 -7.79 -10.29
CA GLY A 244 11.77 -7.54 -9.45
C GLY A 244 12.45 -6.22 -9.74
N ASN A 245 13.24 -5.73 -8.78
CA ASN A 245 14.04 -4.50 -8.90
C ASN A 245 13.21 -3.26 -9.30
N GLU A 246 11.97 -3.15 -8.82
CA GLU A 246 11.07 -2.04 -9.15
C GLU A 246 10.60 -2.03 -10.63
N TYR A 247 10.82 -3.10 -11.38
CA TYR A 247 10.28 -3.24 -12.73
C TYR A 247 8.85 -3.77 -12.70
N VAL A 248 7.95 -3.11 -13.43
CA VAL A 248 6.57 -3.57 -13.61
C VAL A 248 6.19 -3.64 -15.08
N GLN A 249 5.38 -4.62 -15.43
CA GLN A 249 4.74 -4.73 -16.73
C GLN A 249 3.24 -4.64 -16.59
N ILE A 250 2.63 -3.73 -17.35
CA ILE A 250 1.20 -3.52 -17.35
C ILE A 250 0.61 -4.05 -18.64
N TYR A 251 -0.45 -4.82 -18.47
CA TYR A 251 -1.20 -5.45 -19.53
C TYR A 251 -2.64 -4.98 -19.46
N TYR A 252 -3.19 -4.54 -20.59
CA TYR A 252 -4.59 -4.14 -20.70
C TYR A 252 -5.44 -5.38 -20.99
N GLY A 253 -6.41 -5.68 -20.11
CA GLY A 253 -7.17 -6.92 -20.11
C GLY A 253 -6.60 -8.00 -19.18
N ARG A 254 -7.16 -9.21 -19.26
CA ARG A 254 -6.69 -10.37 -18.47
C ARG A 254 -5.38 -10.90 -19.02
N TRP A 255 -4.47 -11.30 -18.13
CA TRP A 255 -3.21 -11.96 -18.51
C TRP A 255 -3.37 -13.18 -19.43
N GLN A 256 -4.53 -13.85 -19.37
CA GLN A 256 -4.82 -15.02 -20.20
C GLN A 256 -5.23 -14.69 -21.64
N ASP A 257 -5.53 -13.42 -21.95
CA ASP A 257 -5.99 -13.01 -23.28
C ASP A 257 -4.80 -12.76 -24.22
N LYS A 258 -4.71 -13.53 -25.31
CA LYS A 258 -3.58 -13.54 -26.27
C LYS A 258 -3.36 -12.20 -27.03
N ALA A 259 -4.17 -11.17 -26.79
CA ALA A 259 -4.13 -9.89 -27.49
C ALA A 259 -3.74 -8.72 -26.57
N MET A 260 -2.70 -8.87 -25.75
CA MET A 260 -2.27 -7.81 -24.84
C MET A 260 -1.43 -6.74 -25.55
N ARG A 261 -1.82 -5.47 -25.38
CA ARG A 261 -0.92 -4.31 -25.61
C ARG A 261 0.06 -4.22 -24.44
N ARG A 262 1.36 -4.21 -24.73
CA ARG A 262 2.44 -4.15 -23.74
C ARG A 262 2.90 -2.71 -23.57
N SER A 263 2.98 -2.23 -22.34
CA SER A 263 3.86 -1.13 -21.95
C SER A 263 4.82 -1.64 -20.88
N ALA A 264 6.11 -1.75 -21.23
CA ALA A 264 7.17 -1.95 -20.26
C ALA A 264 7.73 -0.57 -19.92
N ILE A 265 7.78 -0.22 -18.63
CA ILE A 265 8.32 1.06 -18.16
C ILE A 265 9.13 0.78 -16.89
N GLU A 266 10.33 1.36 -16.81
CA GLU A 266 11.20 1.40 -15.64
C GLU A 266 10.65 2.40 -14.59
N LEU A 267 10.60 2.02 -13.30
CA LEU A 267 10.30 2.93 -12.18
C LEU A 267 11.54 3.69 -11.74
#